data_AF-A0A1I7UVH5-F1
#
_entry.id   AF-A0A1I7UVH5-F1
#
_cell.length_a   1.000
_cell.length_b   1.000
_cell.length_c   1.000
_cell.angle_alpha   90.00
_cell.angle_beta   90.00
_cell.angle_gamma   90.00
#
_symmetry.space_group_name_H-M   'P 1'
#
loop_
_entity.id
_entity.type
_entity.pdbx_description
1 polymer ?
#
loop_
_entity_poly.entity_id
_entity_poly.type
_entity_poly.pdbx_seq_one_letter_code
_entity_poly.pdbx_strand_id
1 'polypeptide(L)'
;MKCFSTLFYILLIASKFNIVNTCIATSPTTEPTTTTTTEATTTTELTTTTEPTTTTTTTPTTTTTTTPTTTTTSTTTTTTPTTTTTTTPTTTTTTTPTTTTTTTTTTTTTTTTTTTTPTTTTTMPPCDPDAIIYGQGDGGSPEVNVDVTYSNFVSTTDPTTGVVSSSVTVTCSAINGYNVYMIFNGGQGGPADNQNMPQSISISLSCSSDTMVWNYVVTINGVTYTRAVSSVDCQQAQNAGK
;
A
#
# COMPACT_ATOMS: atom_id res chain seq x y z
N MET A 1 -13.53 -7.54 66.46
CA MET A 1 -14.94 -7.13 66.23
C MET A 1 -15.25 -7.48 64.78
N LYS A 2 -15.69 -8.70 64.44
CA LYS A 2 -17.10 -9.14 64.29
C LYS A 2 -18.00 -8.10 63.60
N CYS A 3 -18.32 -8.27 62.31
CA CYS A 3 -19.64 -8.75 61.89
C CYS A 3 -19.73 -8.99 60.37
N PHE A 4 -20.70 -9.83 60.02
CA PHE A 4 -20.94 -10.56 58.79
C PHE A 4 -22.08 -9.92 57.96
N SER A 5 -22.26 -10.42 56.74
CA SER A 5 -23.55 -10.68 56.07
C SER A 5 -24.21 -9.58 55.21
N THR A 6 -24.09 -9.79 53.90
CA THR A 6 -25.18 -9.94 52.90
C THR A 6 -26.57 -9.39 53.25
N LEU A 7 -27.15 -8.57 52.36
CA LEU A 7 -28.49 -8.84 51.81
C LEU A 7 -28.81 -8.02 50.55
N PHE A 8 -29.17 -8.76 49.51
CA PHE A 8 -29.88 -8.33 48.31
C PHE A 8 -31.31 -7.91 48.73
N TYR A 9 -31.76 -6.70 48.36
CA TYR A 9 -33.20 -6.38 48.39
C TYR A 9 -33.56 -5.43 47.25
N ILE A 10 -34.35 -5.97 46.32
CA ILE A 10 -35.08 -5.26 45.28
C ILE A 10 -36.21 -4.48 45.95
N LEU A 11 -36.33 -3.17 45.70
CA LEU A 11 -37.60 -2.47 45.86
C LEU A 11 -37.77 -1.38 44.78
N LEU A 12 -38.81 -1.59 43.98
CA LEU A 12 -39.43 -0.61 43.09
C LEU A 12 -39.87 0.63 43.88
N ILE A 13 -39.49 1.83 43.41
CA ILE A 13 -40.23 3.05 43.71
C ILE A 13 -40.50 3.78 42.39
N ALA A 14 -41.75 3.66 41.95
CA ALA A 14 -42.35 4.61 41.03
C ALA A 14 -42.61 5.92 41.78
N SER A 15 -42.11 7.04 41.25
CA SER A 15 -42.64 8.35 41.62
C SER A 15 -42.47 9.32 40.46
N LYS A 16 -43.63 9.65 39.90
CA LYS A 16 -43.92 10.78 39.02
C LYS A 16 -43.26 12.05 39.58
N PHE A 17 -42.44 12.72 38.78
CA PHE A 17 -42.14 14.13 38.98
C PHE A 17 -42.36 14.86 37.65
N ASN A 18 -43.53 15.49 37.54
CA ASN A 18 -43.79 16.57 36.61
C ASN A 18 -43.38 17.86 37.33
N ILE A 19 -42.30 18.50 36.88
CA ILE A 19 -42.12 19.95 37.04
C ILE A 19 -41.85 20.50 35.65
N VAL A 20 -42.89 21.14 35.14
CA VAL A 20 -42.87 22.12 34.06
C VAL A 20 -42.02 23.30 34.50
N ASN A 21 -41.01 23.65 33.70
CA ASN A 21 -40.62 25.05 33.55
C ASN A 21 -40.30 25.34 32.09
N THR A 22 -41.02 26.31 31.57
CA THR A 22 -41.01 26.79 30.19
C THR A 22 -39.86 27.77 29.97
N CYS A 23 -39.11 27.59 28.90
CA CYS A 23 -38.62 28.72 28.11
C CYS A 23 -38.62 28.35 26.62
N ILE A 24 -39.22 29.26 25.85
CA ILE A 24 -39.54 29.17 24.44
C ILE A 24 -38.28 29.51 23.64
N ALA A 25 -37.90 28.64 22.71
CA ALA A 25 -37.06 28.98 21.57
C ALA A 25 -37.55 28.18 20.35
N THR A 26 -38.22 28.89 19.44
CA THR A 26 -38.69 28.43 18.14
C THR A 26 -37.52 28.30 17.16
N SER A 27 -37.27 27.08 16.67
CA SER A 27 -36.50 26.82 15.46
C SER A 27 -37.06 25.57 14.76
N PRO A 28 -37.21 25.55 13.42
CA PRO A 28 -37.84 24.44 12.71
C PRO A 28 -36.91 23.22 12.72
N THR A 29 -37.22 22.28 13.61
CA THR A 29 -36.52 20.99 13.69
C THR A 29 -37.33 19.98 12.90
N THR A 30 -36.73 19.49 11.83
CA THR A 30 -37.17 18.35 11.05
C THR A 30 -37.39 17.15 11.97
N GLU A 31 -38.59 16.58 11.88
CA GLU A 31 -39.07 15.42 12.63
C GLU A 31 -38.12 14.20 12.44
N PRO A 32 -37.59 13.56 13.49
CA PRO A 32 -36.95 12.28 13.35
C PRO A 32 -38.04 11.22 13.11
N THR A 33 -38.15 10.77 11.86
CA THR A 33 -38.92 9.56 11.53
C THR A 33 -38.28 8.38 12.26
N THR A 34 -38.98 7.88 13.28
CA THR A 34 -38.58 6.67 14.00
C THR A 34 -39.09 5.47 13.20
N THR A 35 -38.22 4.88 12.38
CA THR A 35 -38.54 3.62 11.69
C THR A 35 -38.33 2.47 12.68
N THR A 36 -39.43 1.93 13.20
CA THR A 36 -39.43 0.68 13.96
C THR A 36 -39.24 -0.48 12.99
N THR A 37 -38.01 -0.97 12.87
CA THR A 37 -37.71 -2.21 12.17
C THR A 37 -38.09 -3.39 13.04
N THR A 38 -39.18 -4.07 12.70
CA THR A 38 -39.54 -5.39 13.25
C THR A 38 -38.59 -6.43 12.64
N GLU A 39 -37.66 -6.92 13.45
CA GLU A 39 -36.75 -8.00 13.06
C GLU A 39 -37.53 -9.33 13.03
N ALA A 40 -37.74 -9.87 11.83
CA ALA A 40 -38.37 -11.18 11.65
C ALA A 40 -37.37 -12.27 12.06
N THR A 41 -37.66 -12.96 13.16
CA THR A 41 -36.88 -14.10 13.63
C THR A 41 -37.11 -15.28 12.67
N THR A 42 -36.15 -15.52 11.79
CA THR A 42 -36.17 -16.68 10.89
C THR A 42 -35.51 -17.85 11.60
N THR A 43 -36.30 -18.85 11.98
CA THR A 43 -35.82 -20.13 12.50
C THR A 43 -35.29 -20.96 11.32
N THR A 44 -33.97 -21.02 11.17
CA THR A 44 -33.32 -21.94 10.22
C THR A 44 -33.26 -23.34 10.84
N GLU A 45 -34.04 -24.25 10.29
CA GLU A 45 -34.01 -25.69 10.61
C GLU A 45 -32.69 -26.29 10.09
N LEU A 46 -31.91 -26.93 10.98
CA LEU A 46 -30.62 -27.51 10.66
C LEU A 46 -30.81 -28.91 10.04
N THR A 47 -30.82 -29.00 8.72
CA THR A 47 -30.72 -30.29 8.02
C THR A 47 -29.28 -30.79 8.03
N THR A 48 -29.03 -31.87 8.78
CA THR A 48 -27.74 -32.57 8.82
C THR A 48 -27.60 -33.46 7.58
N THR A 49 -26.83 -33.01 6.60
CA THR A 49 -26.41 -33.82 5.44
C THR A 49 -25.09 -34.51 5.79
N THR A 50 -25.11 -35.83 5.89
CA THR A 50 -23.93 -36.68 6.02
C THR A 50 -23.21 -36.79 4.68
N GLU A 51 -22.07 -36.09 4.55
CA GLU A 51 -21.16 -36.21 3.42
C GLU A 51 -20.36 -37.53 3.48
N PRO A 52 -20.17 -38.24 2.37
CA PRO A 52 -19.37 -39.47 2.35
C PRO A 52 -17.90 -39.18 2.69
N THR A 53 -17.42 -39.78 3.77
CA THR A 53 -16.03 -39.69 4.22
C THR A 53 -15.12 -40.37 3.20
N THR A 54 -14.30 -39.59 2.51
CA THR A 54 -13.30 -40.10 1.57
C THR A 54 -12.01 -40.39 2.34
N THR A 55 -11.66 -41.67 2.48
CA THR A 55 -10.41 -42.11 3.12
C THR A 55 -9.24 -41.99 2.15
N THR A 56 -8.45 -40.94 2.31
CA THR A 56 -7.18 -40.78 1.58
C THR A 56 -6.08 -41.58 2.26
N THR A 57 -5.70 -42.72 1.68
CA THR A 57 -4.53 -43.49 2.10
C THR A 57 -3.27 -42.74 1.69
N THR A 58 -2.53 -42.21 2.67
CA THR A 58 -1.24 -41.56 2.44
C THR A 58 -0.11 -42.60 2.45
N THR A 59 0.63 -42.67 1.34
CA THR A 59 1.87 -43.44 1.21
C THR A 59 2.95 -42.83 2.13
N PRO A 60 3.74 -43.63 2.87
CA PRO A 60 4.80 -43.10 3.72
C PRO A 60 5.90 -42.47 2.85
N THR A 61 6.09 -41.16 3.00
CA THR A 61 7.18 -40.43 2.35
C THR A 61 8.45 -40.59 3.17
N THR A 62 9.45 -41.25 2.60
CA THR A 62 10.79 -41.42 3.18
C THR A 62 11.50 -40.07 3.20
N THR A 63 11.81 -39.56 4.39
CA THR A 63 12.61 -38.34 4.58
C THR A 63 14.09 -38.68 4.51
N THR A 64 14.76 -38.22 3.45
CA THR A 64 16.21 -38.28 3.32
C THR A 64 16.83 -37.12 4.10
N THR A 65 17.45 -37.42 5.24
CA THR A 65 18.22 -36.46 6.03
C THR A 65 19.53 -36.13 5.32
N THR A 66 19.62 -34.96 4.68
CA THR A 66 20.87 -34.43 4.13
C THR A 66 21.62 -33.62 5.18
N THR A 67 22.85 -34.03 5.48
CA THR A 67 23.82 -33.30 6.32
C THR A 67 24.08 -31.90 5.76
N PRO A 68 24.15 -30.86 6.60
CA PRO A 68 24.43 -29.50 6.13
C PRO A 68 25.89 -29.39 5.67
N THR A 69 26.08 -29.11 4.38
CA THR A 69 27.38 -28.73 3.82
C THR A 69 27.62 -27.23 4.05
N THR A 70 28.63 -26.90 4.85
CA THR A 70 29.13 -25.54 5.05
C THR A 70 29.71 -25.02 3.73
N THR A 71 29.00 -24.09 3.10
CA THR A 71 29.47 -23.38 1.91
C THR A 71 30.13 -22.09 2.36
N THR A 72 31.46 -22.03 2.27
CA THR A 72 32.23 -20.80 2.44
C THR A 72 32.11 -19.94 1.19
N THR A 73 31.36 -18.84 1.28
CA THR A 73 31.27 -17.84 0.22
C THR A 73 32.54 -16.98 0.20
N SER A 74 33.42 -17.25 -0.76
CA SER A 74 34.56 -16.38 -1.06
C SER A 74 34.07 -15.12 -1.77
N THR A 75 34.28 -13.95 -1.17
CA THR A 75 34.03 -12.65 -1.80
C THR A 75 35.04 -12.40 -2.93
N THR A 76 34.60 -12.57 -4.18
CA THR A 76 35.32 -12.08 -5.35
C THR A 76 34.98 -10.60 -5.56
N THR A 77 35.98 -9.74 -5.38
CA THR A 77 35.96 -8.32 -5.74
C THR A 77 35.94 -8.19 -7.27
N THR A 78 34.79 -7.85 -7.84
CA THR A 78 34.67 -7.49 -9.25
C THR A 78 35.18 -6.07 -9.44
N THR A 79 36.38 -5.91 -9.97
CA THR A 79 36.91 -4.62 -10.42
C THR A 79 36.29 -4.26 -11.78
N THR A 80 35.58 -3.14 -11.83
CA THR A 80 35.07 -2.54 -13.08
C THR A 80 36.23 -2.27 -14.04
N PRO A 81 36.21 -2.76 -15.29
CA PRO A 81 37.24 -2.45 -16.26
C PRO A 81 37.12 -0.98 -16.69
N THR A 82 38.17 -0.20 -16.43
CA THR A 82 38.31 1.16 -16.94
C THR A 82 38.59 1.08 -18.44
N THR A 83 37.63 1.49 -19.26
CA THR A 83 37.77 1.59 -20.72
C THR A 83 38.65 2.79 -21.06
N THR A 84 39.90 2.55 -21.43
CA THR A 84 40.80 3.55 -21.99
C THR A 84 40.46 3.75 -23.47
N THR A 85 39.90 4.90 -23.82
CA THR A 85 39.65 5.31 -25.21
C THR A 85 40.97 5.71 -25.87
N THR A 86 41.55 4.81 -26.67
CA THR A 86 42.71 5.12 -27.53
C THR A 86 42.22 5.93 -28.73
N THR A 87 42.57 7.20 -28.79
CA THR A 87 42.32 8.06 -29.95
C THR A 87 43.38 7.81 -31.01
N THR A 88 42.99 7.18 -32.12
CA THR A 88 43.82 7.03 -33.33
C THR A 88 43.94 8.40 -34.02
N PRO A 89 45.14 8.85 -34.41
CA PRO A 89 45.30 10.08 -35.16
C PRO A 89 44.77 9.91 -36.59
N THR A 90 43.67 10.59 -36.91
CA THR A 90 43.17 10.72 -38.28
C THR A 90 44.14 11.53 -39.12
N THR A 91 44.65 10.90 -40.17
CA THR A 91 45.53 11.50 -41.18
C THR A 91 44.68 12.32 -42.15
N THR A 92 44.93 13.63 -42.22
CA THR A 92 44.24 14.54 -43.15
C THR A 92 44.93 14.49 -44.51
N THR A 93 44.32 13.81 -45.48
CA THR A 93 44.73 13.87 -46.90
C THR A 93 44.13 15.11 -47.55
N THR A 94 44.99 16.06 -47.92
CA THR A 94 44.64 17.24 -48.73
C THR A 94 44.44 16.82 -50.18
N THR A 95 43.19 16.79 -50.65
CA THR A 95 42.87 16.60 -52.08
C THR A 95 42.64 17.95 -52.77
N THR A 96 43.33 18.16 -53.88
CA THR A 96 43.22 19.30 -54.80
C THR A 96 41.79 19.42 -55.37
N PRO A 97 41.18 20.61 -55.43
CA PRO A 97 39.83 20.76 -55.97
C PRO A 97 39.84 20.63 -57.49
N THR A 98 39.05 19.71 -58.02
CA THR A 98 38.69 19.63 -59.44
C THR A 98 37.40 20.43 -59.66
N THR A 99 37.47 21.48 -60.47
CA THR A 99 36.34 22.32 -60.87
C THR A 99 35.41 21.54 -61.80
N THR A 100 34.27 21.08 -61.26
CA THR A 100 33.20 20.47 -62.05
C THR A 100 32.04 21.44 -62.16
N THR A 101 31.79 21.95 -63.37
CA THR A 101 30.68 22.85 -63.69
C THR A 101 29.38 22.06 -63.66
N THR A 102 28.63 22.18 -62.56
CA THR A 102 27.35 21.47 -62.37
C THR A 102 26.20 22.43 -62.69
N THR A 103 25.38 22.07 -63.68
CA THR A 103 24.18 22.83 -64.06
C THR A 103 23.11 22.65 -62.97
N THR A 104 22.81 23.72 -62.24
CA THR A 104 21.83 23.74 -61.14
C THR A 104 20.42 23.85 -61.70
N THR A 105 19.61 22.80 -61.56
CA THR A 105 18.15 22.86 -61.76
C THR A 105 17.50 23.32 -60.47
N THR A 106 16.93 24.53 -60.46
CA THR A 106 16.27 25.11 -59.29
C THR A 106 14.95 24.39 -59.02
N THR A 107 14.95 23.47 -58.05
CA THR A 107 13.72 22.84 -57.56
C THR A 107 13.18 23.69 -56.42
N THR A 108 12.03 24.33 -56.66
CA THR A 108 11.36 25.18 -55.68
C THR A 108 10.65 24.31 -54.65
N THR A 109 11.31 23.98 -53.55
CA THR A 109 10.70 23.24 -52.43
C THR A 109 9.82 24.20 -51.64
N THR A 110 8.50 24.01 -51.67
CA THR A 110 7.55 24.77 -50.85
C THR A 110 7.63 24.26 -49.41
N THR A 111 8.35 24.97 -48.54
CA THR A 111 8.43 24.65 -47.11
C THR A 111 7.13 25.08 -46.43
N THR A 112 6.26 24.13 -46.11
CA THR A 112 5.07 24.39 -45.27
C THR A 112 5.53 24.50 -43.82
N THR A 113 5.65 25.72 -43.30
CA THR A 113 5.95 25.96 -41.89
C THR A 113 4.70 25.70 -41.06
N THR A 114 4.65 24.56 -40.38
CA THR A 114 3.62 24.25 -39.39
C THR A 114 3.92 25.03 -38.12
N THR A 115 3.29 26.19 -37.95
CA THR A 115 3.34 26.96 -36.70
C THR A 115 2.51 26.23 -35.64
N THR A 116 3.17 25.47 -34.76
CA THR A 116 2.51 24.89 -33.58
C THR A 116 2.35 25.98 -32.52
N THR A 117 1.11 26.35 -32.22
CA THR A 117 0.79 27.19 -31.05
C THR A 117 1.31 26.50 -29.80
N PRO A 118 2.05 27.18 -28.91
CA PRO A 118 2.47 26.59 -27.64
C PRO A 118 1.24 26.32 -26.79
N THR A 119 0.92 25.05 -26.58
CA THR A 119 -0.03 24.62 -25.56
C THR A 119 0.65 24.75 -24.21
N THR A 120 0.20 25.71 -23.40
CA THR A 120 0.55 25.78 -21.98
C THR A 120 -0.17 24.66 -21.23
N THR A 121 0.48 23.51 -21.07
CA THR A 121 -0.01 22.44 -20.19
C THR A 121 0.27 22.87 -18.76
N THR A 122 -0.77 23.21 -18.00
CA THR A 122 -0.68 23.35 -16.53
C THR A 122 -0.41 21.99 -15.94
N THR A 123 0.83 21.75 -15.50
CA THR A 123 1.22 20.54 -14.79
C THR A 123 0.58 20.53 -13.41
N MET A 124 -0.18 19.48 -13.10
CA MET A 124 -0.73 19.29 -11.74
C MET A 124 0.40 18.94 -10.75
N PRO A 125 0.26 19.26 -9.45
CA PRO A 125 1.28 18.90 -8.48
C PRO A 125 1.35 17.38 -8.27
N PRO A 126 2.51 16.83 -7.89
CA PRO A 126 2.63 15.43 -7.47
C PRO A 126 1.84 15.18 -6.17
N CYS A 127 1.57 13.91 -5.87
CA CYS A 127 1.00 13.54 -4.58
C CYS A 127 2.03 13.72 -3.46
N ASP A 128 1.56 14.13 -2.28
CA ASP A 128 2.40 14.29 -1.08
C ASP A 128 2.50 12.95 -0.33
N PRO A 129 3.70 12.37 -0.14
CA PRO A 129 3.87 11.14 0.65
C PRO A 129 3.53 11.35 2.14
N ASP A 130 3.60 12.58 2.65
CA ASP A 130 3.25 12.91 4.05
C ASP A 130 1.73 13.03 4.26
N ALA A 131 0.93 12.91 3.19
CA ALA A 131 -0.53 12.78 3.29
C ALA A 131 -0.97 11.43 3.90
N ILE A 132 -0.08 10.44 3.96
CA ILE A 132 -0.31 9.18 4.69
C ILE A 132 0.17 9.36 6.13
N ILE A 133 -0.67 8.97 7.09
CA ILE A 133 -0.27 8.93 8.50
C ILE A 133 0.52 7.65 8.76
N TYR A 134 1.78 7.76 9.14
CA TYR A 134 2.67 6.64 9.43
C TYR A 134 2.73 6.36 10.95
N GLY A 135 2.42 5.13 11.33
CA GLY A 135 2.52 4.64 12.69
C GLY A 135 3.94 4.75 13.25
N GLN A 136 4.02 5.01 14.55
CA GLN A 136 5.28 5.13 15.29
C GLN A 136 5.40 3.98 16.30
N GLY A 137 6.64 3.66 16.65
CA GLY A 137 6.99 2.74 17.71
C GLY A 137 6.42 3.20 19.05
N ASP A 138 6.03 2.25 19.90
CA ASP A 138 5.53 2.54 21.25
C ASP A 138 6.64 2.73 22.29
N GLY A 139 7.92 2.54 21.91
CA GLY A 139 9.06 2.63 22.81
C GLY A 139 9.13 1.51 23.85
N GLY A 140 8.33 0.45 23.69
CA GLY A 140 8.31 -0.74 24.51
C GLY A 140 9.55 -1.62 24.38
N SER A 141 9.60 -2.71 25.16
CA SER A 141 10.72 -3.66 25.15
C SER A 141 10.22 -5.10 25.41
N PRO A 142 9.89 -5.87 24.35
CA PRO A 142 9.83 -5.44 22.95
C PRO A 142 8.62 -4.55 22.67
N GLU A 143 8.70 -3.74 21.61
CA GLU A 143 7.59 -2.90 21.16
C GLU A 143 6.42 -3.74 20.66
N VAL A 144 5.17 -3.29 20.84
CA VAL A 144 4.01 -3.89 20.19
C VAL A 144 3.72 -3.17 18.88
N ASN A 145 3.74 -1.84 18.90
CA ASN A 145 3.68 -1.00 17.71
C ASN A 145 5.11 -0.68 17.27
N VAL A 146 5.40 -0.80 15.96
CA VAL A 146 6.73 -0.51 15.40
C VAL A 146 6.66 0.60 14.37
N ASP A 147 7.77 1.32 14.21
CA ASP A 147 7.89 2.41 13.26
C ASP A 147 7.55 1.98 11.82
N VAL A 148 6.74 2.80 11.17
CA VAL A 148 6.49 2.75 9.74
C VAL A 148 7.27 3.89 9.09
N THR A 149 8.04 3.55 8.07
CA THR A 149 8.83 4.52 7.30
C THR A 149 8.46 4.46 5.84
N TYR A 150 8.64 5.56 5.12
CA TYR A 150 8.57 5.56 3.67
C TYR A 150 9.90 5.94 3.04
N SER A 151 10.11 5.48 1.81
CA SER A 151 11.31 5.73 1.02
C SER A 151 11.00 5.66 -0.47
N ASN A 152 11.98 5.98 -1.32
CA ASN A 152 11.89 5.85 -2.77
C ASN A 152 10.68 6.58 -3.37
N PHE A 153 10.35 7.76 -2.85
CA PHE A 153 9.33 8.61 -3.44
C PHE A 153 9.78 9.08 -4.83
N VAL A 154 8.99 8.76 -5.85
CA VAL A 154 9.24 9.14 -7.25
C VAL A 154 7.95 9.67 -7.86
N SER A 155 8.08 10.64 -8.76
CA SER A 155 6.94 11.19 -9.52
C SER A 155 7.31 11.32 -10.99
N THR A 156 6.35 11.07 -11.87
CA THR A 156 6.50 11.15 -13.33
C THR A 156 5.29 11.85 -13.94
N THR A 157 5.53 12.79 -14.84
CA THR A 157 4.49 13.55 -15.55
C THR A 157 4.27 12.97 -16.93
N ASP A 158 3.02 12.70 -17.29
CA ASP A 158 2.64 12.38 -18.67
C ASP A 158 2.69 13.68 -19.51
N PRO A 159 3.56 13.77 -20.55
CA PRO A 159 3.71 14.97 -21.35
C PRO A 159 2.47 15.31 -22.21
N THR A 160 1.57 14.35 -22.42
CA THR A 160 0.35 14.52 -23.23
C THR A 160 -0.78 15.08 -22.40
N THR A 161 -0.98 14.54 -21.21
CA THR A 161 -2.13 14.87 -20.35
C THR A 161 -1.78 15.85 -19.24
N GLY A 162 -0.50 15.99 -18.88
CA GLY A 162 -0.05 16.78 -17.74
C GLY A 162 -0.29 16.13 -16.37
N VAL A 163 -0.85 14.91 -16.35
CA VAL A 163 -1.11 14.13 -15.13
C VAL A 163 0.21 13.65 -14.53
N VAL A 164 0.33 13.77 -13.21
CA VAL A 164 1.50 13.30 -12.46
C VAL A 164 1.15 12.02 -11.71
N SER A 165 1.90 10.96 -11.99
CA SER A 165 1.86 9.71 -11.23
C SER A 165 2.99 9.68 -10.22
N SER A 166 2.66 9.47 -8.95
CA SER A 166 3.59 9.36 -7.83
C SER A 166 3.60 7.93 -7.28
N SER A 167 4.76 7.45 -6.84
CA SER A 167 4.93 6.15 -6.18
C SER A 167 5.83 6.30 -4.96
N VAL A 168 5.55 5.56 -3.91
CA VAL A 168 6.37 5.50 -2.68
C VAL A 168 6.46 4.07 -2.16
N THR A 169 7.58 3.74 -1.50
CA THR A 169 7.76 2.47 -0.79
C THR A 169 7.50 2.68 0.70
N VAL A 170 6.57 1.94 1.29
CA VAL A 170 6.27 1.97 2.74
C VAL A 170 6.76 0.68 3.38
N THR A 171 7.52 0.79 4.47
CA THR A 171 8.21 -0.34 5.10
C THR A 171 8.11 -0.30 6.62
N CYS A 172 7.97 -1.48 7.23
CA CYS A 172 8.14 -1.70 8.67
C CYS A 172 8.77 -3.08 8.92
N SER A 173 9.49 -3.24 10.02
CA SER A 173 10.20 -4.48 10.35
C SER A 173 10.12 -4.79 11.84
N ALA A 174 9.94 -6.06 12.17
CA ALA A 174 10.00 -6.57 13.53
C ALA A 174 11.43 -6.93 13.95
N ILE A 175 11.65 -7.04 15.26
CA ILE A 175 12.90 -7.52 15.85
C ILE A 175 13.12 -9.03 15.58
N ASN A 176 14.30 -9.55 15.95
CA ASN A 176 14.60 -10.98 15.75
C ASN A 176 13.68 -11.90 16.57
N GLY A 177 13.09 -12.90 15.90
CA GLY A 177 12.15 -13.84 16.51
C GLY A 177 10.72 -13.31 16.63
N TYR A 178 10.42 -12.19 15.97
CA TYR A 178 9.09 -11.58 15.87
C TYR A 178 8.70 -11.46 14.39
N ASN A 179 7.39 -11.52 14.14
CA ASN A 179 6.76 -11.26 12.85
C ASN A 179 6.08 -9.88 12.94
N VAL A 180 6.01 -9.18 11.81
CA VAL A 180 5.32 -7.89 11.70
C VAL A 180 4.02 -8.06 10.91
N TYR A 181 3.02 -7.25 11.25
CA TYR A 181 1.74 -7.17 10.59
C TYR A 181 1.44 -5.71 10.28
N MET A 182 1.25 -5.40 8.99
CA MET A 182 0.95 -4.06 8.51
C MET A 182 -0.57 -3.85 8.38
N ILE A 183 -1.06 -2.72 8.86
CA ILE A 183 -2.48 -2.39 8.98
C ILE A 183 -2.73 -1.09 8.24
N PHE A 184 -3.77 -1.04 7.41
CA PHE A 184 -4.20 0.18 6.74
C PHE A 184 -5.39 0.82 7.44
N ASN A 185 -5.42 2.15 7.44
CA ASN A 185 -6.59 2.98 7.80
C ASN A 185 -7.24 2.58 9.14
N GLY A 186 -6.44 2.30 10.17
CA GLY A 186 -6.95 1.93 11.49
C GLY A 186 -7.70 0.60 11.55
N GLY A 187 -7.33 -0.38 10.73
CA GLY A 187 -7.87 -1.75 10.79
C GLY A 187 -8.63 -2.22 9.56
N GLN A 188 -8.64 -1.45 8.47
CA GLN A 188 -9.35 -1.80 7.22
C GLN A 188 -8.57 -2.82 6.36
N GLY A 189 -7.93 -3.78 7.01
CA GLY A 189 -7.06 -4.78 6.40
C GLY A 189 -5.60 -4.35 6.31
N GLY A 190 -4.85 -4.97 5.39
CA GLY A 190 -3.43 -4.73 5.17
C GLY A 190 -2.98 -5.23 3.79
N PRO A 191 -1.68 -5.26 3.51
CA PRO A 191 -1.16 -5.82 2.28
C PRO A 191 -1.24 -7.35 2.25
N ALA A 192 -1.16 -7.92 1.05
CA ALA A 192 -1.16 -9.37 0.85
C ALA A 192 0.06 -10.05 1.53
N ASP A 193 1.14 -9.30 1.70
CA ASP A 193 2.41 -9.67 2.33
C ASP A 193 2.25 -10.16 3.79
N ASN A 194 1.19 -9.70 4.47
CA ASN A 194 0.86 -10.17 5.83
C ASN A 194 0.66 -11.69 5.92
N GLN A 195 0.28 -12.36 4.82
CA GLN A 195 -0.12 -13.77 4.82
C GLN A 195 0.98 -14.75 5.26
N ASN A 196 2.25 -14.39 5.03
CA ASN A 196 3.38 -15.27 5.34
C ASN A 196 4.01 -14.98 6.70
N MET A 197 3.35 -14.17 7.53
CA MET A 197 3.85 -13.70 8.83
C MET A 197 5.33 -13.28 8.74
N PRO A 198 5.68 -12.35 7.83
CA PRO A 198 7.07 -12.01 7.59
C PRO A 198 7.66 -11.21 8.76
N GLN A 199 8.98 -11.17 8.85
CA GLN A 199 9.68 -10.27 9.77
C GLN A 199 9.71 -8.82 9.26
N SER A 200 9.59 -8.61 7.95
CA SER A 200 9.62 -7.29 7.32
C SER A 200 8.59 -7.23 6.21
N ILE A 201 7.91 -6.09 6.10
CA ILE A 201 6.94 -5.83 5.03
C ILE A 201 7.39 -4.55 4.32
N SER A 202 7.47 -4.62 2.99
CA SER A 202 7.76 -3.49 2.12
C SER A 202 6.76 -3.49 0.97
N ILE A 203 6.00 -2.41 0.83
CA ILE A 203 4.93 -2.29 -0.17
C ILE A 203 5.12 -1.04 -1.02
N SER A 204 4.61 -1.07 -2.25
CA SER A 204 4.51 0.11 -3.10
C SER A 204 3.08 0.68 -3.02
N LEU A 205 2.98 1.98 -2.79
CA LEU A 205 1.75 2.75 -2.95
C LEU A 205 1.89 3.64 -4.18
N SER A 206 0.81 3.78 -4.93
CA SER A 206 0.73 4.63 -6.12
C SER A 206 -0.37 5.67 -5.99
N CYS A 207 -0.13 6.87 -6.50
CA CYS A 207 -1.09 7.97 -6.50
C CYS A 207 -1.04 8.72 -7.83
N SER A 208 -2.18 9.24 -8.28
CA SER A 208 -2.26 10.14 -9.44
C SER A 208 -2.73 11.51 -8.98
N SER A 209 -2.18 12.57 -9.59
CA SER A 209 -2.59 13.94 -9.37
C SER A 209 -4.08 14.20 -9.65
N ASP A 210 -4.73 13.33 -10.43
CA ASP A 210 -6.18 13.41 -10.69
C ASP A 210 -7.04 13.16 -9.45
N THR A 211 -6.59 12.23 -8.60
CA THR A 211 -7.37 11.76 -7.44
C THR A 211 -6.77 12.21 -6.12
N MET A 212 -5.46 12.45 -6.07
CA MET A 212 -4.72 12.74 -4.83
C MET A 212 -4.96 11.66 -3.75
N VAL A 213 -5.19 10.42 -4.16
CA VAL A 213 -5.39 9.26 -3.27
C VAL A 213 -4.25 8.26 -3.47
N TRP A 214 -3.56 7.94 -2.37
CA TRP A 214 -2.61 6.84 -2.34
C TRP A 214 -3.34 5.50 -2.35
N ASN A 215 -2.95 4.62 -3.26
CA ASN A 215 -3.56 3.32 -3.45
C ASN A 215 -2.52 2.21 -3.33
N TYR A 216 -2.84 1.21 -2.53
CA TYR A 216 -2.22 -0.11 -2.62
C TYR A 216 -2.94 -0.91 -3.69
N VAL A 217 -2.19 -1.43 -4.66
CA VAL A 217 -2.72 -2.24 -5.76
C VAL A 217 -2.00 -3.57 -5.80
N VAL A 218 -2.75 -4.67 -5.76
CA VAL A 218 -2.20 -6.02 -5.84
C VAL A 218 -3.05 -6.89 -6.75
N THR A 219 -2.43 -7.79 -7.49
CA THR A 219 -3.14 -8.79 -8.31
C THR A 219 -2.99 -10.16 -7.67
N ILE A 220 -4.11 -10.79 -7.31
CA ILE A 220 -4.16 -12.13 -6.70
C ILE A 220 -5.04 -13.01 -7.59
N ASN A 221 -4.50 -14.12 -8.08
CA ASN A 221 -5.21 -15.06 -8.97
C ASN A 221 -5.84 -14.39 -10.21
N GLY A 222 -5.18 -13.37 -10.76
CA GLY A 222 -5.65 -12.62 -11.93
C GLY A 222 -6.71 -11.55 -11.62
N VAL A 223 -7.09 -11.36 -10.36
CA VAL A 223 -8.00 -10.29 -9.92
C VAL A 223 -7.20 -9.16 -9.28
N THR A 224 -7.40 -7.94 -9.77
CA THR A 224 -6.80 -6.73 -9.22
C THR A 224 -7.63 -6.22 -8.04
N TYR A 225 -6.97 -6.03 -6.91
CA TYR A 225 -7.52 -5.41 -5.72
C TYR A 225 -6.85 -4.07 -5.51
N THR A 226 -7.68 -3.03 -5.37
CA THR A 226 -7.23 -1.67 -5.08
C THR A 226 -7.79 -1.23 -3.74
N ARG A 227 -6.95 -0.62 -2.92
CA ARG A 227 -7.34 -0.05 -1.63
C ARG A 227 -6.71 1.31 -1.44
N ALA A 228 -7.56 2.30 -1.18
CA ALA A 228 -7.11 3.62 -0.75
C ALA A 228 -6.43 3.52 0.63
N VAL A 229 -5.32 4.23 0.80
CA VAL A 229 -4.48 4.22 1.99
C VAL A 229 -4.30 5.66 2.46
N SER A 230 -4.77 5.96 3.67
CA SER A 230 -4.60 7.25 4.35
C SER A 230 -3.82 7.11 5.66
N SER A 231 -3.72 5.90 6.22
CA SER A 231 -2.78 5.60 7.30
C SER A 231 -2.22 4.19 7.19
N VAL A 232 -1.01 4.01 7.70
CA VAL A 232 -0.33 2.71 7.80
C VAL A 232 0.25 2.57 9.20
N ASP A 233 -0.17 1.53 9.91
CA ASP A 233 0.35 1.15 11.23
C ASP A 233 1.01 -0.22 11.11
N CYS A 234 2.02 -0.49 11.95
CA CYS A 234 2.60 -1.82 12.04
C CYS A 234 2.65 -2.30 13.49
N GLN A 235 2.33 -3.58 13.67
CA GLN A 235 2.42 -4.26 14.95
C GLN A 235 3.31 -5.48 14.82
N GLN A 236 4.10 -5.77 15.84
CA GLN A 236 4.89 -7.00 15.90
C GLN A 236 4.40 -7.95 16.99
N ALA A 237 4.60 -9.23 16.76
CA ALA A 237 4.32 -10.29 17.72
C ALA A 237 5.36 -11.39 17.63
N GLN A 238 5.60 -12.09 18.73
CA GLN A 238 6.54 -13.21 18.76
C GLN A 238 6.11 -14.30 17.76
N ASN A 239 7.06 -14.93 17.09
CA ASN A 239 6.77 -15.97 16.12
C ASN A 239 5.95 -17.10 16.77
N ALA A 240 4.85 -17.50 16.11
CA ALA A 240 4.07 -18.65 16.54
C ALA A 240 4.93 -19.93 16.43
N GLY A 241 5.20 -20.60 17.55
CA GLY A 241 5.90 -21.90 17.58
C GLY A 241 7.29 -21.93 18.21
N LYS A 242 7.56 -21.08 19.22
CA LYS A 242 8.70 -21.29 20.15
C LYS A 242 8.21 -21.82 21.49
#